data_AF-U9W7V6-F1
#
_entry.id   AF-U9W7V6-F1
#
_cell.length_a   1.000
_cell.length_b   1.000
_cell.length_c   1.000
_cell.angle_alpha   90.00
_cell.angle_beta   90.00
_cell.angle_gamma   90.00
#
_symmetry.space_group_name_H-M   'P 1'
#
loop_
_entity.id
_entity.type
_entity.pdbx_description
1 polymer ?
#
loop_
_entity_poly.entity_id
_entity_poly.type
_entity_poly.pdbx_seq_one_letter_code
_entity_poly.pdbx_strand_id
1 'polypeptide(L)'
;MELVHLALKNVKLGNTPEQSESLKAGAAISAAQVISPAIAQALMPAQKLLAATNTAEVVYLTPTSLGERLGMSAKAINVALIRMELQYKNVNKAKGEPSYLPTEKGKQYSAMSMATGQRGDSTTYQHLKWSERVLKLFDGKRA
;
A
#
# COMPACT_ATOMS: atom_id res chain seq x y z
N MET A 1 -27.17 -16.18 -5.52
CA MET A 1 -25.68 -16.27 -5.63
C MET A 1 -25.19 -15.97 -7.03
N GLU A 2 -25.79 -16.57 -8.06
CA GLU A 2 -25.40 -16.38 -9.46
C GLU A 2 -25.46 -14.92 -9.93
N LEU A 3 -26.47 -14.13 -9.52
CA LEU A 3 -26.60 -12.71 -9.86
C LEU A 3 -25.44 -11.83 -9.34
N VAL A 4 -24.97 -12.07 -8.11
CA VAL A 4 -23.85 -11.31 -7.53
C VAL A 4 -22.55 -11.69 -8.23
N HIS A 5 -22.37 -12.98 -8.53
CA HIS A 5 -21.23 -13.46 -9.29
C HIS A 5 -21.22 -12.85 -10.71
N LEU A 6 -22.37 -12.80 -11.38
CA LEU A 6 -22.51 -12.22 -12.71
C LEU A 6 -22.24 -10.70 -12.71
N ALA A 7 -22.76 -9.98 -11.71
CA ALA A 7 -22.57 -8.53 -11.57
C ALA A 7 -21.12 -8.14 -11.30
N LEU A 8 -20.39 -8.97 -10.55
CA LEU A 8 -19.00 -8.68 -10.16
C LEU A 8 -17.94 -9.35 -11.05
N LYS A 9 -18.33 -10.23 -11.99
CA LYS A 9 -17.42 -11.03 -12.82
C LYS A 9 -16.31 -10.21 -13.47
N ASN A 10 -16.68 -9.06 -14.05
CA ASN A 10 -15.75 -8.18 -14.78
C ASN A 10 -15.26 -6.98 -13.97
N VAL A 11 -15.62 -6.89 -12.68
CA VAL A 11 -15.22 -5.78 -11.81
C VAL A 11 -13.86 -6.11 -11.17
N LYS A 12 -12.91 -5.18 -11.25
CA LYS A 12 -11.64 -5.28 -10.53
C LYS A 12 -11.78 -4.57 -9.19
N LEU A 13 -11.60 -5.30 -8.09
CA LEU A 13 -11.66 -4.78 -6.73
C LEU A 13 -10.28 -4.91 -6.08
N GLY A 14 -9.83 -3.90 -5.33
CA GLY A 14 -8.51 -3.94 -4.68
C GLY A 14 -7.32 -3.74 -5.62
N ASN A 15 -6.11 -3.99 -5.13
CA ASN A 15 -4.86 -3.67 -5.82
C ASN A 15 -4.21 -4.87 -6.55
N THR A 16 -4.65 -6.10 -6.26
CA THR A 16 -4.14 -7.32 -6.90
C THR A 16 -5.28 -8.24 -7.36
N PRO A 17 -5.05 -9.16 -8.30
CA PRO A 17 -6.06 -10.15 -8.71
C PRO A 17 -6.58 -10.99 -7.54
N GLU A 18 -5.70 -11.38 -6.61
CA GLU A 18 -6.05 -12.19 -5.44
C GLU A 18 -6.96 -11.42 -4.48
N GLN A 19 -6.66 -10.13 -4.26
CA GLN A 19 -7.54 -9.23 -3.49
C GLN A 19 -8.89 -9.05 -4.18
N SER A 20 -8.91 -8.94 -5.51
CA SER A 20 -10.15 -8.83 -6.28
C SER A 20 -11.03 -10.06 -6.11
N GLU A 21 -10.47 -11.26 -6.18
CA GLU A 21 -11.24 -12.50 -6.00
C GLU A 21 -11.73 -12.65 -4.55
N SER A 22 -10.88 -12.31 -3.57
CA SER A 22 -11.27 -12.33 -2.16
C SER A 22 -12.42 -11.35 -1.84
N LEU A 23 -12.38 -10.12 -2.40
CA LEU A 23 -13.44 -9.13 -2.22
C LEU A 23 -14.76 -9.57 -2.89
N LYS A 24 -14.70 -10.19 -4.08
CA LYS A 24 -15.88 -10.76 -4.75
C LYS A 24 -16.47 -11.91 -3.95
N ALA A 25 -15.64 -12.80 -3.41
CA ALA A 25 -16.07 -13.89 -2.54
C ALA A 25 -16.74 -13.36 -1.26
N GLY A 26 -16.15 -12.33 -0.63
CA GLY A 26 -16.75 -11.65 0.51
C GLY A 26 -18.12 -11.05 0.19
N ALA A 27 -18.27 -10.39 -0.96
CA ALA A 27 -19.56 -9.83 -1.40
C ALA A 27 -20.62 -10.93 -1.63
N ALA A 28 -20.22 -12.06 -2.22
CA ALA A 28 -21.12 -13.20 -2.43
C ALA A 28 -21.58 -13.82 -1.09
N ILE A 29 -20.66 -13.99 -0.13
CA ILE A 29 -21.00 -14.50 1.21
C ILE A 29 -21.95 -13.55 1.93
N SER A 30 -21.68 -12.24 1.91
CA SER A 30 -22.58 -11.24 2.52
C SER A 30 -23.97 -11.29 1.91
N ALA A 31 -24.09 -11.42 0.58
CA ALA A 31 -25.38 -11.58 -0.07
C ALA A 31 -26.10 -12.87 0.33
N ALA A 32 -25.38 -13.99 0.48
CA ALA A 32 -25.95 -15.25 0.94
C ALA A 32 -26.52 -15.14 2.37
N GLN A 33 -25.83 -14.45 3.26
CA GLN A 33 -26.26 -14.22 4.64
C GLN A 33 -27.55 -13.39 4.71
N VAL A 34 -27.70 -12.38 3.83
CA VAL A 34 -28.91 -11.56 3.74
C VAL A 34 -30.10 -12.36 3.21
N ILE A 35 -29.87 -13.20 2.19
CA ILE A 35 -30.93 -13.98 1.54
C ILE A 35 -31.38 -15.16 2.41
N SER A 36 -30.46 -15.77 3.14
CA SER A 36 -30.74 -16.92 4.00
C SER A 36 -30.17 -16.72 5.40
N PRO A 37 -30.95 -16.13 6.32
CA PRO A 37 -30.56 -15.97 7.71
C PRO A 37 -30.23 -17.30 8.40
N ALA A 38 -30.84 -18.41 7.95
CA ALA A 38 -30.63 -19.75 8.49
C ALA A 38 -29.17 -20.24 8.35
N ILE A 39 -28.44 -19.80 7.32
CA ILE A 39 -27.03 -20.16 7.10
C ILE A 39 -26.07 -19.04 7.52
N ALA A 40 -26.58 -17.88 7.94
CA ALA A 40 -25.76 -16.71 8.16
C ALA A 40 -24.69 -16.93 9.24
N GLN A 41 -25.07 -17.61 10.33
CA GLN A 41 -24.17 -17.97 11.42
C GLN A 41 -23.07 -18.93 10.96
N ALA A 42 -23.39 -19.89 10.08
CA ALA A 42 -22.44 -20.86 9.53
C ALA A 42 -21.43 -20.22 8.56
N LEU A 43 -21.80 -19.10 7.93
CA LEU A 43 -20.95 -18.36 6.99
C LEU A 43 -20.02 -17.34 7.67
N MET A 44 -20.30 -16.94 8.91
CA MET A 44 -19.48 -15.96 9.63
C MET A 44 -17.99 -16.34 9.76
N PRO A 45 -17.60 -17.60 10.04
CA PRO A 45 -16.18 -17.99 10.10
C PRO A 45 -15.48 -17.79 8.75
N ALA A 46 -16.12 -18.16 7.64
CA ALA A 46 -15.56 -17.99 6.31
C ALA A 46 -15.38 -16.50 5.95
N GLN A 47 -16.36 -15.65 6.31
CA GLN A 47 -16.28 -14.21 6.13
C GLN A 47 -15.13 -13.58 6.92
N LYS A 48 -14.93 -14.00 8.18
CA LYS A 48 -13.82 -13.53 9.03
C LYS A 48 -12.46 -13.94 8.48
N LEU A 49 -12.32 -15.18 8.00
CA LEU A 49 -11.08 -15.66 7.40
C LEU A 49 -10.74 -14.88 6.12
N LEU A 50 -11.72 -14.66 5.24
CA LEU A 50 -11.54 -13.84 4.04
C LEU A 50 -11.12 -12.41 4.37
N ALA A 51 -11.77 -11.77 5.35
CA ALA A 51 -11.41 -10.43 5.79
C ALA A 51 -9.96 -10.36 6.31
N ALA A 52 -9.51 -11.36 7.08
CA ALA A 52 -8.13 -11.44 7.59
C ALA A 52 -7.08 -11.63 6.48
N THR A 53 -7.43 -12.27 5.35
CA THR A 53 -6.51 -12.44 4.21
C THR A 53 -6.37 -11.19 3.33
N ASN A 54 -7.29 -10.22 3.44
CA ASN A 54 -7.25 -8.98 2.66
C ASN A 54 -6.45 -7.86 3.31
N THR A 55 -6.03 -8.01 4.56
CA THR A 55 -5.13 -7.06 5.24
C THR A 55 -3.67 -7.40 4.93
N ALA A 56 -3.26 -7.21 3.68
CA ALA A 56 -1.84 -6.95 3.43
C ALA A 56 -1.60 -5.51 3.90
N GLU A 57 -1.15 -5.34 5.15
CA GLU A 57 -0.62 -4.04 5.59
C GLU A 57 0.44 -3.62 4.57
N VAL A 58 0.20 -2.51 3.88
CA VAL A 58 1.19 -1.96 2.98
C VAL A 58 2.32 -1.44 3.86
N VAL A 59 3.38 -2.23 3.99
CA VAL A 59 4.56 -1.83 4.74
C VAL A 59 5.24 -0.68 4.00
N TYR A 60 5.23 0.49 4.62
CA TYR A 60 5.87 1.69 4.11
C TYR A 60 7.24 1.90 4.77
N LEU A 61 8.27 1.79 3.94
CA LEU A 61 9.68 1.84 4.30
C LEU A 61 10.27 3.23 4.11
N THR A 62 11.22 3.59 4.96
CA THR A 62 12.06 4.78 4.74
C THR A 62 13.16 4.46 3.71
N PRO A 63 13.82 5.47 3.11
CA PRO A 63 15.01 5.24 2.29
C PRO A 63 16.13 4.46 3.01
N THR A 64 16.23 4.59 4.34
CA THR A 64 17.16 3.79 5.16
C THR A 64 16.75 2.32 5.18
N SER A 65 15.49 2.02 5.46
CA SER A 65 14.97 0.64 5.50
C SER A 65 14.99 -0.03 4.12
N LEU A 66 14.79 0.73 3.03
CA LEU A 66 15.03 0.23 1.67
C LEU A 66 16.51 -0.10 1.45
N GLY A 67 17.40 0.78 1.92
CA GLY A 67 18.84 0.62 1.84
C GLY A 67 19.34 -0.64 2.53
N GLU A 68 18.85 -0.92 3.75
CA GLU A 68 19.15 -2.15 4.49
C GLU A 68 18.79 -3.40 3.70
N ARG A 69 17.64 -3.41 3.01
CA ARG A 69 17.20 -4.54 2.19
C ARG A 69 17.98 -4.72 0.89
N LEU A 70 18.51 -3.63 0.33
CA LEU A 70 19.21 -3.62 -0.95
C LEU A 70 20.75 -3.57 -0.81
N GLY A 71 21.28 -3.51 0.42
CA GLY A 71 22.71 -3.31 0.66
C GLY A 71 23.22 -1.93 0.22
N MET A 72 22.36 -0.90 0.25
CA MET A 72 22.65 0.45 -0.22
C MET A 72 22.52 1.48 0.92
N SER A 73 23.28 2.58 0.85
CA SER A 73 23.05 3.71 1.76
C SER A 73 21.74 4.43 1.44
N ALA A 74 21.11 5.07 2.43
CA ALA A 74 19.92 5.90 2.23
C ALA A 74 20.14 7.01 1.17
N LYS A 75 21.37 7.55 1.07
CA LYS A 75 21.74 8.51 0.02
C LYS A 75 21.70 7.87 -1.36
N ALA A 76 22.28 6.67 -1.51
CA ALA A 76 22.27 5.94 -2.77
C ALA A 76 20.85 5.55 -3.20
N ILE A 77 19.99 5.15 -2.27
CA ILE A 77 18.56 4.91 -2.52
C ILE A 77 17.87 6.18 -3.03
N ASN A 78 18.05 7.32 -2.38
CA ASN A 78 17.44 8.58 -2.84
C ASN A 78 17.89 8.97 -4.25
N VAL A 79 19.17 8.76 -4.58
CA VAL A 79 19.70 8.98 -5.93
C VAL A 79 19.07 8.02 -6.93
N ALA A 80 18.95 6.73 -6.59
CA ALA A 80 18.33 5.73 -7.44
C ALA A 80 16.83 6.03 -7.70
N LEU A 81 16.08 6.41 -6.68
CA LEU A 81 14.67 6.81 -6.80
C LEU A 81 14.48 8.03 -7.70
N ILE A 82 15.41 9.01 -7.66
CA ILE A 82 15.42 10.14 -8.59
C ILE A 82 15.71 9.65 -10.01
N ARG A 83 16.73 8.80 -10.20
CA ARG A 83 17.09 8.23 -11.52
C ARG A 83 15.98 7.36 -12.13
N MET A 84 15.11 6.78 -11.31
CA MET A 84 13.94 6.02 -11.76
C MET A 84 12.69 6.91 -11.97
N GLU A 85 12.84 8.22 -11.77
CA GLU A 85 11.78 9.22 -11.89
C GLU A 85 10.63 8.98 -10.90
N LEU A 86 10.94 8.41 -9.73
CA LEU A 86 9.95 8.13 -8.69
C LEU A 86 9.85 9.29 -7.70
N GLN A 87 10.93 10.06 -7.50
CA GLN A 87 10.92 11.20 -6.60
C GLN A 87 11.76 12.37 -7.13
N TYR A 88 11.54 13.54 -6.56
CA TYR A 88 12.37 14.73 -6.77
C TYR A 88 12.71 15.38 -5.42
N LYS A 89 13.76 16.21 -5.41
CA LYS A 89 14.18 16.95 -4.21
C LYS A 89 13.25 18.14 -3.99
N ASN A 90 12.72 18.29 -2.77
CA ASN A 90 11.96 19.47 -2.39
C ASN A 90 12.95 20.61 -2.06
N VAL A 91 13.26 21.43 -3.07
CA VAL A 91 14.29 22.48 -2.97
C VAL A 91 13.87 23.67 -2.10
N ASN A 92 12.57 23.95 -2.02
CA ASN A 92 12.02 25.08 -1.27
C ASN A 92 11.19 24.61 -0.06
N LYS A 93 11.65 23.55 0.61
CA LYS A 93 10.89 22.94 1.70
C LYS A 93 10.71 23.89 2.88
N ALA A 94 9.48 24.01 3.38
CA ALA A 94 9.20 24.70 4.64
C ALA A 94 9.62 23.85 5.85
N LYS A 95 9.65 24.44 7.05
CA LYS A 95 9.85 23.68 8.29
C LYS A 95 8.71 22.65 8.43
N GLY A 96 9.06 21.37 8.61
CA GLY A 96 8.10 20.27 8.69
C GLY A 96 7.82 19.57 7.36
N GLU A 97 8.27 20.11 6.22
CA GLU A 97 8.11 19.47 4.92
C GLU A 97 9.21 18.44 4.63
N PRO A 98 8.89 17.40 3.82
CA PRO A 98 9.87 16.37 3.49
C PRO A 98 10.95 16.93 2.57
N SER A 99 12.15 16.36 2.65
CA SER A 99 13.26 16.72 1.73
C SER A 99 13.06 16.20 0.30
N TYR A 100 12.14 15.25 0.12
CA TYR A 100 11.83 14.62 -1.15
C TYR A 100 10.31 14.47 -1.29
N LEU A 101 9.82 14.60 -2.52
CA LEU A 101 8.42 14.43 -2.87
C LEU A 101 8.30 13.40 -4.00
N PRO A 102 7.21 12.62 -4.03
CA PRO A 102 6.99 11.64 -5.10
C PRO A 102 6.59 12.35 -6.39
N THR A 103 7.03 11.83 -7.53
CA THR A 103 6.45 12.17 -8.84
C THR A 103 5.09 11.48 -8.99
N GLU A 104 4.33 11.79 -10.06
CA GLU A 104 3.10 11.03 -10.38
C GLU A 104 3.36 9.53 -10.49
N LYS A 105 4.48 9.13 -11.11
CA LYS A 105 4.92 7.74 -11.20
C LYS A 105 5.24 7.15 -9.82
N GLY A 106 5.85 7.94 -8.94
CA GLY A 106 6.19 7.53 -7.58
C GLY A 106 5.01 7.35 -6.65
N LYS A 107 3.92 8.12 -6.83
CA LYS A 107 2.74 8.11 -5.94
C LYS A 107 2.16 6.71 -5.75
N GLN A 108 2.10 5.89 -6.79
CA GLN A 108 1.57 4.52 -6.71
C GLN A 108 2.37 3.58 -5.78
N TYR A 109 3.60 3.96 -5.43
CA TYR A 109 4.51 3.20 -4.57
C TYR A 109 4.80 3.93 -3.25
N SER A 110 4.15 5.04 -2.95
CA SER A 110 4.55 5.90 -1.85
C SER A 110 3.39 6.38 -1.01
N ALA A 111 3.67 6.72 0.24
CA ALA A 111 2.73 7.43 1.11
C ALA A 111 3.45 8.52 1.89
N MET A 112 2.71 9.58 2.17
CA MET A 112 3.11 10.61 3.11
C MET A 112 2.66 10.20 4.50
N SER A 113 3.60 10.09 5.44
CA SER A 113 3.32 9.84 6.86
C SER A 113 3.68 11.06 7.69
N MET A 114 2.92 11.31 8.74
CA MET A 114 3.18 12.40 9.70
C MET A 114 3.86 11.83 10.95
N ALA A 115 4.84 12.56 11.47
CA ALA A 115 5.48 12.28 12.75
C ALA A 115 5.54 13.56 13.57
N THR A 116 5.15 13.50 14.84
CA THR A 116 5.28 14.63 15.76
C THR A 116 6.71 14.68 16.30
N GLY A 117 7.28 15.88 16.42
CA GLY A 117 8.58 16.08 17.05
C GLY A 117 8.65 15.48 18.46
N GLN A 118 9.82 15.00 18.87
CA GLN A 118 10.07 14.58 20.24
C GLN A 118 10.65 15.73 21.08
N ARG A 119 10.43 15.69 22.40
CA ARG A 119 10.94 16.66 23.41
C ARG A 119 10.42 18.10 23.26
N GLY A 120 9.10 18.28 23.31
CA GLY A 120 8.48 19.61 23.43
C GLY A 120 8.38 20.41 22.13
N ASP A 121 8.90 19.89 21.01
CA ASP A 121 8.63 20.42 19.67
C ASP A 121 7.28 19.88 19.17
N SER A 122 6.26 20.74 19.14
CA SER A 122 4.94 20.43 18.58
C SER A 122 4.93 20.44 17.04
N THR A 123 6.07 20.68 16.39
CA THR A 123 6.16 20.64 14.93
C THR A 123 5.84 19.24 14.42
N THR A 124 4.88 19.18 13.50
CA THR A 124 4.57 17.95 12.77
C THR A 124 5.43 17.88 11.52
N TYR A 125 6.21 16.81 11.39
CA TYR A 125 7.06 16.52 10.25
C TYR A 125 6.40 15.54 9.31
N GLN A 126 6.40 15.86 8.03
CA GLN A 126 5.95 14.98 6.97
C GLN A 126 7.13 14.17 6.42
N HIS A 127 6.91 12.87 6.22
CA HIS A 127 7.88 11.93 5.71
C HIS A 127 7.33 11.18 4.51
N LEU A 128 8.05 11.22 3.40
CA LEU A 128 7.82 10.34 2.26
C LEU A 128 8.33 8.94 2.60
N LYS A 129 7.46 7.94 2.51
CA LYS A 129 7.79 6.52 2.66
C LYS A 129 7.37 5.73 1.42
N TRP A 130 7.96 4.57 1.24
CA TRP A 130 7.85 3.74 0.05
C TRP A 130 7.31 2.36 0.37
N SER A 131 6.29 1.91 -0.35
CA SER A 131 5.82 0.54 -0.30
C SER A 131 6.96 -0.43 -0.66
N GLU A 132 7.00 -1.59 -0.01
CA GLU A 132 7.90 -2.69 -0.38
C GLU A 132 7.87 -3.05 -1.87
N ARG A 133 6.74 -2.81 -2.56
CA ARG A 133 6.59 -3.01 -4.00
C ARG A 133 7.65 -2.27 -4.82
N VAL A 134 8.21 -1.17 -4.30
CA VAL A 134 9.26 -0.40 -4.99
C VAL A 134 10.55 -1.21 -5.15
N LEU A 135 10.83 -2.18 -4.27
CA LEU A 135 12.03 -3.02 -4.31
C LEU A 135 12.17 -3.76 -5.64
N LYS A 136 11.05 -4.23 -6.21
CA LYS A 136 11.01 -4.92 -7.50
C LYS A 136 11.52 -4.05 -8.67
N LEU A 137 11.50 -2.73 -8.53
CA LEU A 137 12.00 -1.80 -9.56
C LEU A 137 13.53 -1.68 -9.54
N PHE A 138 14.18 -2.08 -8.43
CA PHE A 138 15.64 -2.10 -8.33
C PHE A 138 16.25 -3.36 -8.96
N ASP A 139 15.53 -4.48 -8.93
CA ASP A 139 16.00 -5.77 -9.46
C ASP A 139 16.03 -5.81 -11.00
N GLY A 140 15.26 -4.97 -11.68
CA GLY A 140 15.18 -4.89 -13.14
C GLY A 140 16.39 -4.25 -13.84
N LYS A 141 17.50 -3.99 -13.14
CA LYS A 141 18.69 -3.29 -13.66
C LYS A 141 20.01 -4.04 -13.42
N ARG A 142 20.04 -5.36 -13.56
CA ARG A 142 21.28 -6.05 -13.95
C ARG A 142 21.35 -6.06 -15.49
N ALA A 143 22.01 -5.05 -16.03
CA ALA A 143 22.59 -5.05 -17.37
C ALA A 143 24.07 -4.73 -17.22
#